data_AF-A0AA42ZL26-F1
#
_entry.id   AF-A0AA42ZL26-F1
#
_cell.length_a   1.000
_cell.length_b   1.000
_cell.length_c   1.000
_cell.angle_alpha   90.00
_cell.angle_beta   90.00
_cell.angle_gamma   90.00
#
_symmetry.space_group_name_H-M   'P 1'
#
loop_
_entity.id
_entity.type
_entity.pdbx_description
1 polymer ?
#
loop_
_entity_poly.entity_id
_entity_poly.type
_entity_poly.pdbx_seq_one_letter_code
_entity_poly.pdbx_strand_id
1 'polypeptide(L)'
;MRTIYQKTIPHTNSEMAIRAFSLIFALSLMFVWGCEKDTGTGSGPIDFSYDEEWPANLDAILTDTFADSTDDQVGLPTWQDGPPYSEPVPFPSVDVTQIILGVDNGFLYMRVDFAGVIPSETVVIDSSGEIEHQNVTNQGMNIALNSDNDLDTGANGEGVWGVDIFFAVGFTYGQHSMVYANWDFSNHDVHLHNQQLYGEAGLGGQGYDHVVVRYKISGLGSYFPLGTTIEFGSWSEAESYNDDGSLKYHHFAFDPFTAVTWTIPSQ
;
A
#
# COMPACT_ATOMS: atom_id res chain seq x y z
N MET A 1 -32.97 -12.90 -43.89
CA MET A 1 -33.35 -11.74 -43.06
C MET A 1 -33.61 -12.23 -41.64
N ARG A 2 -32.78 -11.83 -40.67
CA ARG A 2 -33.04 -11.99 -39.23
C ARG A 2 -32.94 -10.60 -38.61
N THR A 3 -34.02 -10.15 -37.99
CA THR A 3 -34.12 -8.86 -37.29
C THR A 3 -33.58 -9.04 -35.88
N ILE A 4 -32.56 -8.27 -35.50
CA ILE A 4 -32.04 -8.19 -34.13
C ILE A 4 -32.73 -7.02 -33.44
N TYR A 5 -33.42 -7.30 -32.33
CA TYR A 5 -33.97 -6.28 -31.44
C TYR A 5 -32.87 -5.79 -30.49
N GLN A 6 -32.46 -4.53 -30.63
CA GLN A 6 -31.72 -3.83 -29.58
C GLN A 6 -32.70 -3.39 -28.50
N LYS A 7 -32.47 -3.85 -27.27
CA LYS A 7 -33.18 -3.42 -26.07
C LYS A 7 -32.49 -2.16 -25.54
N THR A 8 -33.15 -1.02 -25.65
CA THR A 8 -32.71 0.24 -25.03
C THR A 8 -32.95 0.16 -23.51
N ILE A 9 -31.89 0.37 -22.72
CA ILE A 9 -31.99 0.52 -21.26
C ILE A 9 -32.14 2.02 -20.97
N PRO A 10 -33.07 2.45 -20.09
CA PRO A 10 -33.25 3.86 -19.79
C PRO A 10 -32.15 4.37 -18.87
N HIS A 11 -31.59 5.54 -19.20
CA HIS A 11 -30.74 6.31 -18.31
C HIS A 11 -31.56 6.84 -17.13
N THR A 12 -31.23 6.42 -15.91
CA THR A 12 -31.72 7.05 -14.68
C THR A 12 -30.56 7.40 -13.75
N ASN A 13 -30.35 8.70 -13.54
CA ASN A 13 -29.82 9.36 -12.35
C ASN A 13 -28.50 8.88 -11.70
N SER A 14 -27.52 8.39 -12.47
CA SER A 14 -26.18 8.06 -11.95
C SER A 14 -25.18 9.24 -11.93
N GLU A 15 -25.49 10.37 -12.57
CA GLU A 15 -24.51 11.46 -12.74
C GLU A 15 -24.33 12.40 -11.54
N MET A 16 -25.22 12.36 -10.53
CA MET A 16 -25.07 13.19 -9.31
C MET A 16 -24.27 12.52 -8.19
N ALA A 17 -24.14 11.19 -8.18
CA ALA A 17 -23.32 10.49 -7.19
C ALA A 17 -21.82 10.59 -7.52
N ILE A 18 -21.47 10.60 -8.82
CA ILE A 18 -20.09 10.65 -9.28
C ILE A 18 -19.45 12.03 -9.03
N ARG A 19 -20.23 13.11 -9.04
CA ARG A 19 -19.70 14.48 -8.81
C ARG A 19 -19.47 14.84 -7.34
N ALA A 20 -20.01 14.07 -6.40
CA ALA A 20 -19.78 14.27 -4.96
C ALA A 20 -18.48 13.60 -4.48
N PHE A 21 -18.00 12.56 -5.18
CA PHE A 21 -16.73 11.89 -4.87
C PHE A 21 -15.51 12.65 -5.40
N SER A 22 -15.62 13.27 -6.59
CA SER A 22 -14.49 13.96 -7.23
C SER A 22 -14.08 15.30 -6.60
N LEU A 23 -14.88 15.87 -5.68
CA LEU A 23 -14.62 17.22 -5.14
C LEU A 23 -14.03 17.20 -3.72
N ILE A 24 -14.01 16.06 -3.02
CA ILE A 24 -13.36 15.90 -1.72
C ILE A 24 -11.95 15.31 -1.88
N PHE A 25 -11.70 14.55 -2.94
CA PHE A 25 -10.39 13.96 -3.25
C PHE A 25 -9.36 14.94 -3.84
N ALA A 26 -9.79 16.14 -4.26
CA ALA A 26 -8.87 17.18 -4.74
C ALA A 26 -8.15 17.95 -3.61
N LEU A 27 -8.27 17.51 -2.35
CA LEU A 27 -7.59 18.10 -1.19
C LEU A 27 -6.55 17.17 -0.52
N SER A 28 -6.34 15.96 -1.06
CA SER A 28 -5.18 15.10 -0.73
C SER A 28 -3.91 15.50 -1.50
N LEU A 29 -3.99 16.54 -2.34
CA LEU A 29 -2.94 17.07 -3.24
C LEU A 29 -1.65 17.60 -2.57
N MET A 30 -1.35 17.29 -1.30
CA MET A 30 -0.15 17.79 -0.61
C MET A 30 0.57 16.77 0.26
N PHE A 31 0.44 15.47 -0.04
CA PHE A 31 1.06 14.40 0.73
C PHE A 31 2.25 13.68 0.08
N VAL A 32 2.96 14.32 -0.84
CA VAL A 32 4.40 14.06 -1.03
C VAL A 32 5.05 15.41 -1.35
N TRP A 33 5.68 16.03 -0.35
CA TRP A 33 6.43 17.29 -0.44
C TRP A 33 5.64 18.57 -0.77
N GLY A 34 4.95 19.11 0.25
CA GLY A 34 4.77 20.56 0.39
C GLY A 34 3.36 21.03 0.69
N CYS A 35 2.95 21.00 1.97
CA CYS A 35 2.12 22.07 2.50
C CYS A 35 2.41 22.39 3.96
N GLU A 36 2.83 23.63 4.18
CA GLU A 36 2.69 24.32 5.47
C GLU A 36 1.22 24.32 5.91
N LYS A 37 0.90 23.44 6.84
CA LYS A 37 0.23 23.78 8.11
C LYS A 37 0.16 22.54 9.00
N ASP A 38 0.93 22.59 10.08
CA ASP A 38 0.69 21.83 11.33
C ASP A 38 -0.81 21.54 11.50
N THR A 39 -1.23 20.28 11.50
CA THR A 39 -1.35 19.50 12.75
C THR A 39 -1.19 17.98 12.56
N GLY A 40 -0.01 17.49 12.14
CA GLY A 40 0.36 16.10 12.44
C GLY A 40 0.67 15.18 11.27
N THR A 41 1.29 15.67 10.21
CA THR A 41 1.88 14.80 9.18
C THR A 41 3.39 14.93 9.20
N GLY A 42 3.99 14.04 10.00
CA GLY A 42 5.42 14.00 10.21
C GLY A 42 6.13 13.74 8.88
N SER A 43 6.94 14.71 8.46
CA SER A 43 8.18 14.40 7.72
C SER A 43 9.04 13.57 8.67
N GLY A 44 8.77 12.27 8.70
CA GLY A 44 9.52 11.33 9.51
C GLY A 44 11.00 11.34 9.16
N PRO A 45 11.86 10.89 10.09
CA PRO A 45 13.27 10.74 9.78
C PRO A 45 13.42 9.75 8.61
N ILE A 46 14.15 10.20 7.59
CA ILE A 46 14.50 9.42 6.39
C ILE A 46 15.35 8.18 6.76
N ASP A 47 15.91 8.14 7.97
CA ASP A 47 16.66 7.02 8.55
C ASP A 47 16.25 6.81 10.02
N PHE A 48 15.16 6.09 10.25
CA PHE A 48 14.79 5.64 11.60
C PHE A 48 15.45 4.30 11.91
N SER A 49 16.08 4.18 13.09
CA SER A 49 16.60 2.92 13.62
C SER A 49 16.28 2.79 15.10
N TYR A 50 15.95 1.58 15.55
CA TYR A 50 15.86 1.28 16.98
C TYR A 50 17.26 1.08 17.60
N ASP A 51 17.37 1.27 18.91
CA ASP A 51 18.63 1.02 19.65
C ASP A 51 18.94 -0.49 19.76
N GLU A 52 17.91 -1.34 19.72
CA GLU A 52 18.06 -2.79 19.75
C GLU A 52 18.65 -3.31 18.42
N GLU A 53 19.63 -4.20 18.45
CA GLU A 53 20.20 -4.78 17.22
C GLU A 53 19.19 -5.65 16.45
N TRP A 54 19.38 -5.81 15.15
CA TRP A 54 18.63 -6.80 14.37
C TRP A 54 19.01 -8.22 14.84
N PRO A 55 18.04 -9.15 14.88
CA PRO A 55 18.34 -10.54 15.25
C PRO A 55 19.30 -11.16 14.24
N ALA A 56 20.24 -11.98 14.72
CA ALA A 56 21.22 -12.63 13.86
C ALA A 56 20.62 -13.71 12.93
N ASN A 57 19.41 -14.19 13.24
CA ASN A 57 18.72 -15.24 12.47
C ASN A 57 17.24 -14.87 12.27
N LEU A 58 16.96 -13.98 11.31
CA LEU A 58 15.59 -13.58 10.96
C LEU A 58 14.74 -14.76 10.46
N ASP A 59 15.35 -15.72 9.76
CA ASP A 59 14.63 -16.88 9.21
C ASP A 59 14.00 -17.76 10.30
N ALA A 60 14.51 -17.70 11.54
CA ALA A 60 13.91 -18.39 12.68
C ALA A 60 12.70 -17.63 13.29
N ILE A 61 12.51 -16.36 12.92
CA ILE A 61 11.44 -15.49 13.43
C ILE A 61 10.31 -15.36 12.39
N LEU A 62 10.67 -15.20 11.12
CA LEU A 62 9.74 -15.06 9.99
C LEU A 62 9.17 -16.42 9.59
N THR A 63 8.13 -16.87 10.28
CA THR A 63 7.58 -18.23 10.12
C THR A 63 6.19 -18.29 9.53
N ASP A 64 5.39 -17.23 9.64
CA ASP A 64 4.02 -17.20 9.13
C ASP A 64 4.01 -16.66 7.71
N THR A 65 3.85 -17.55 6.74
CA THR A 65 3.98 -17.24 5.31
C THR A 65 2.62 -17.22 4.61
N PHE A 66 2.34 -16.12 3.91
CA PHE A 66 1.16 -15.90 3.11
C PHE A 66 1.59 -15.64 1.67
N ALA A 67 1.30 -16.56 0.76
CA ALA A 67 1.60 -16.40 -0.65
C ALA A 67 0.41 -15.74 -1.36
N ASP A 68 0.70 -14.87 -2.31
CA ASP A 68 -0.34 -14.29 -3.13
C ASP A 68 -0.83 -15.27 -4.20
N SER A 69 -2.09 -15.13 -4.62
CA SER A 69 -2.62 -15.85 -5.75
C SER A 69 -2.35 -15.07 -7.03
N THR A 70 -1.52 -15.63 -7.92
CA THR A 70 -1.11 -15.03 -9.21
C THR A 70 -2.25 -14.37 -10.00
N ASP A 71 -1.94 -13.21 -10.59
CA ASP A 71 -2.70 -12.48 -11.64
C ASP A 71 -3.86 -11.58 -11.18
N ASP A 72 -3.78 -10.96 -10.00
CA ASP A 72 -4.81 -10.06 -9.45
C ASP A 72 -4.51 -8.56 -9.59
N GLN A 73 -3.50 -8.17 -10.40
CA GLN A 73 -3.33 -6.78 -10.82
C GLN A 73 -4.67 -6.20 -11.28
N VAL A 74 -5.20 -5.26 -10.48
CA VAL A 74 -6.45 -4.59 -10.83
C VAL A 74 -6.08 -3.38 -11.67
N GLY A 75 -6.48 -3.41 -12.94
CA GLY A 75 -6.59 -2.18 -13.72
C GLY A 75 -7.64 -1.28 -13.06
N LEU A 76 -7.21 -0.40 -12.15
CA LEU A 76 -8.12 0.47 -11.41
C LEU A 76 -8.73 1.50 -12.38
N PRO A 77 -10.07 1.64 -12.41
CA PRO A 77 -10.74 2.27 -13.54
C PRO A 77 -10.99 3.75 -13.29
N THR A 78 -9.95 4.57 -13.13
CA THR A 78 -10.07 6.01 -13.37
C THR A 78 -8.81 6.55 -14.02
N TRP A 79 -8.92 7.69 -14.73
CA TRP A 79 -7.77 8.36 -15.35
C TRP A 79 -6.70 8.81 -14.32
N GLN A 80 -7.06 8.85 -13.04
CA GLN A 80 -6.13 9.13 -11.93
C GLN A 80 -5.59 7.85 -11.31
N ASP A 81 -6.34 6.74 -11.35
CA ASP A 81 -5.98 5.52 -10.63
C ASP A 81 -5.34 4.46 -11.51
N GLY A 82 -5.23 4.64 -12.82
CA GLY A 82 -4.55 3.65 -13.66
C GLY A 82 -4.39 4.07 -15.11
N PRO A 83 -3.50 3.39 -15.87
CA PRO A 83 -3.32 3.68 -17.28
C PRO A 83 -4.61 3.40 -18.05
N PRO A 84 -5.12 4.32 -18.89
CA PRO A 84 -6.33 4.11 -19.69
C PRO A 84 -6.06 3.20 -20.91
N TYR A 85 -4.93 2.52 -20.93
CA TYR A 85 -4.47 1.69 -22.04
C TYR A 85 -5.23 0.38 -22.05
N SER A 86 -5.46 -0.15 -23.26
CA SER A 86 -6.11 -1.47 -23.42
C SER A 86 -5.31 -2.61 -22.76
N GLU A 87 -3.99 -2.45 -22.66
CA GLU A 87 -3.07 -3.37 -22.01
C GLU A 87 -2.16 -2.56 -21.05
N PRO A 88 -2.27 -2.74 -19.73
CA PRO A 88 -1.40 -2.09 -18.75
C PRO A 88 0.08 -2.43 -18.96
N VAL A 89 0.97 -1.53 -18.54
CA VAL A 89 2.42 -1.76 -18.59
C VAL A 89 2.80 -2.67 -17.43
N PRO A 90 3.44 -3.83 -17.65
CA PRO A 90 3.88 -4.71 -16.57
C PRO A 90 4.88 -3.99 -15.65
N PHE A 91 4.64 -4.05 -14.35
CA PHE A 91 5.50 -3.41 -13.35
C PHE A 91 5.76 -4.35 -12.15
N PRO A 92 6.58 -5.41 -12.35
CA PRO A 92 6.69 -6.53 -11.42
C PRO A 92 7.26 -6.18 -10.04
N SER A 93 7.83 -4.98 -9.86
CA SER A 93 8.27 -4.56 -8.53
C SER A 93 7.12 -4.26 -7.58
N VAL A 94 5.91 -4.01 -8.10
CA VAL A 94 4.69 -3.83 -7.31
C VAL A 94 4.01 -5.17 -7.01
N ASP A 95 4.21 -6.19 -7.84
CA ASP A 95 3.53 -7.47 -7.70
C ASP A 95 4.03 -8.24 -6.47
N VAL A 96 3.25 -8.24 -5.41
CA VAL A 96 3.53 -8.95 -4.17
C VAL A 96 3.36 -10.45 -4.43
N THR A 97 4.38 -11.22 -4.06
CA THR A 97 4.35 -12.68 -4.22
C THR A 97 4.15 -13.37 -2.87
N GLN A 98 4.64 -12.75 -1.81
CA GLN A 98 4.63 -13.34 -0.48
C GLN A 98 4.80 -12.28 0.60
N ILE A 99 4.10 -12.49 1.70
CA ILE A 99 4.28 -11.76 2.95
C ILE A 99 4.60 -12.76 4.04
N ILE A 100 5.67 -12.51 4.80
CA ILE A 100 6.13 -13.35 5.89
C ILE A 100 6.15 -12.54 7.17
N LEU A 101 5.47 -13.02 8.20
CA LEU A 101 5.31 -12.35 9.48
C LEU A 101 6.01 -13.14 10.59
N GLY A 102 6.43 -12.42 11.61
CA GLY A 102 7.06 -12.98 12.80
C GLY A 102 7.03 -12.02 13.98
N VAL A 103 7.05 -12.55 15.19
CA VAL A 103 7.12 -11.76 16.42
C VAL A 103 8.22 -12.33 17.30
N ASP A 104 9.15 -11.48 17.74
CA ASP A 104 10.22 -11.86 18.68
C ASP A 104 10.69 -10.66 19.49
N ASN A 105 11.08 -10.88 20.75
CA ASN A 105 11.69 -9.87 21.62
C ASN A 105 11.00 -8.49 21.63
N GLY A 106 9.66 -8.46 21.55
CA GLY A 106 8.88 -7.21 21.55
C GLY A 106 8.79 -6.48 20.21
N PHE A 107 9.22 -7.10 19.12
CA PHE A 107 9.12 -6.60 17.75
C PHE A 107 8.19 -7.44 16.89
N LEU A 108 7.44 -6.77 16.01
CA LEU A 108 6.82 -7.33 14.83
C LEU A 108 7.83 -7.24 13.68
N TYR A 109 8.08 -8.34 13.00
CA TYR A 109 8.91 -8.41 11.80
C TYR A 109 8.01 -8.74 10.62
N MET A 110 8.21 -8.03 9.51
CA MET A 110 7.49 -8.27 8.26
C MET A 110 8.49 -8.32 7.12
N ARG A 111 8.38 -9.34 6.29
CA ARG A 111 9.08 -9.44 5.02
C ARG A 111 8.03 -9.46 3.90
N VAL A 112 8.26 -8.64 2.89
CA VAL A 112 7.42 -8.57 1.69
C VAL A 112 8.31 -8.88 0.50
N ASP A 113 7.92 -9.87 -0.28
CA ASP A 113 8.61 -10.31 -1.49
C ASP A 113 7.81 -9.92 -2.72
N PHE A 114 8.48 -9.42 -3.75
CA PHE A 114 7.91 -8.94 -5.00
C PHE A 114 8.36 -9.81 -6.19
N ALA A 115 7.60 -9.80 -7.28
CA ALA A 115 7.93 -10.55 -8.49
C ALA A 115 9.15 -9.96 -9.23
N GLY A 116 9.49 -8.71 -8.94
CA GLY A 116 10.60 -7.96 -9.54
C GLY A 116 11.38 -7.14 -8.52
N VAL A 117 12.54 -6.66 -8.95
CA VAL A 117 13.41 -5.82 -8.13
C VAL A 117 12.79 -4.44 -7.93
N ILE A 118 12.73 -3.98 -6.68
CA ILE A 118 12.35 -2.62 -6.30
C ILE A 118 13.39 -1.65 -6.92
N PRO A 119 12.99 -0.72 -7.80
CA PRO A 119 13.92 0.19 -8.43
C PRO A 119 14.68 1.06 -7.44
N SER A 120 15.95 1.33 -7.73
CA SER A 120 16.78 2.29 -6.99
C SER A 120 16.85 3.67 -7.65
N GLU A 121 16.30 3.80 -8.86
CA GLU A 121 16.28 5.01 -9.66
C GLU A 121 14.92 5.12 -10.35
N THR A 122 14.54 6.33 -10.75
CA THR A 122 13.34 6.59 -11.55
C THR A 122 13.25 5.63 -12.73
N VAL A 123 12.10 4.99 -12.89
CA VAL A 123 11.82 4.14 -14.06
C VAL A 123 11.11 4.98 -15.11
N VAL A 124 11.76 5.13 -16.26
CA VAL A 124 11.20 5.84 -17.40
C VAL A 124 10.42 4.86 -18.27
N ILE A 125 9.14 5.15 -18.50
CA ILE A 125 8.30 4.40 -19.43
C ILE A 125 8.25 5.18 -20.74
N ASP A 126 8.83 4.62 -21.79
CA ASP A 126 8.82 5.22 -23.12
C ASP A 126 7.44 5.12 -23.77
N SER A 127 7.07 6.15 -24.54
CA SER A 127 5.83 6.14 -25.31
C SER A 127 5.85 5.01 -26.36
N SER A 128 4.81 4.17 -26.38
CA SER A 128 4.68 3.07 -27.33
C SER A 128 3.22 2.70 -27.55
N GLY A 129 2.74 2.77 -28.80
CA GLY A 129 1.34 2.48 -29.11
C GLY A 129 0.39 3.45 -28.40
N GLU A 130 -0.42 2.92 -27.49
CA GLU A 130 -1.32 3.72 -26.63
C GLU A 130 -0.61 4.25 -25.38
N ILE A 131 0.54 3.69 -25.01
CA ILE A 131 1.30 4.05 -23.81
C ILE A 131 1.92 5.43 -24.01
N GLU A 132 1.64 6.34 -23.08
CA GLU A 132 2.24 7.67 -23.04
C GLU A 132 3.54 7.65 -22.24
N HIS A 133 4.42 8.60 -22.54
CA HIS A 133 5.62 8.80 -21.74
C HIS A 133 5.28 9.21 -20.31
N GLN A 134 6.00 8.63 -19.34
CA GLN A 134 5.82 8.87 -17.92
C GLN A 134 7.01 8.35 -17.10
N ASN A 135 7.16 8.89 -15.89
CA ASN A 135 8.23 8.59 -14.96
C ASN A 135 7.64 7.98 -13.69
N VAL A 136 8.04 6.76 -13.33
CA VAL A 136 7.67 6.12 -12.05
C VAL A 136 8.77 6.43 -11.05
N THR A 137 8.42 7.18 -10.01
CA THR A 137 9.40 7.70 -9.04
C THR A 137 9.23 7.13 -7.64
N ASN A 138 8.10 6.49 -7.37
CA ASN A 138 7.85 5.87 -6.09
C ASN A 138 6.99 4.60 -6.20
N GLN A 139 7.01 3.84 -5.11
CA GLN A 139 6.17 2.68 -4.87
C GLN A 139 5.82 2.66 -3.37
N GLY A 140 4.59 2.30 -3.04
CA GLY A 140 4.12 2.03 -1.69
C GLY A 140 3.78 0.56 -1.51
N MET A 141 3.99 0.04 -0.31
CA MET A 141 3.49 -1.25 0.14
C MET A 141 2.76 -1.05 1.46
N ASN A 142 1.52 -1.50 1.52
CA ASN A 142 0.61 -1.23 2.62
C ASN A 142 0.05 -2.55 3.17
N ILE A 143 -0.06 -2.63 4.49
CA ILE A 143 -0.60 -3.77 5.23
C ILE A 143 -1.63 -3.23 6.23
N ALA A 144 -2.87 -3.68 6.11
CA ALA A 144 -3.97 -3.32 6.98
C ALA A 144 -4.32 -4.49 7.91
N LEU A 145 -4.44 -4.20 9.21
CA LEU A 145 -4.85 -5.13 10.25
C LEU A 145 -6.28 -4.84 10.68
N ASN A 146 -7.15 -5.86 10.71
CA ASN A 146 -8.48 -5.80 11.30
C ASN A 146 -8.68 -6.91 12.34
N SER A 147 -9.03 -6.54 13.57
CA SER A 147 -9.29 -7.48 14.68
C SER A 147 -10.77 -7.68 15.02
N ASP A 148 -11.70 -6.95 14.39
CA ASP A 148 -13.14 -7.03 14.70
C ASP A 148 -13.83 -8.27 14.10
N ASN A 149 -13.12 -9.04 13.28
CA ASN A 149 -13.58 -10.22 12.53
C ASN A 149 -14.72 -9.93 11.54
N ASP A 150 -14.92 -8.66 11.17
CA ASP A 150 -15.82 -8.25 10.10
C ASP A 150 -15.06 -8.18 8.77
N LEU A 151 -15.17 -9.28 8.00
CA LEU A 151 -14.55 -9.39 6.68
C LEU A 151 -15.23 -8.47 5.64
N ASP A 152 -16.42 -7.96 5.92
CA ASP A 152 -17.19 -7.09 5.00
C ASP A 152 -16.76 -5.63 5.09
N THR A 153 -16.04 -5.25 6.15
CA THR A 153 -15.60 -3.87 6.40
C THR A 153 -14.06 -3.73 6.44
N GLY A 154 -13.37 -4.84 6.16
CA GLY A 154 -11.97 -5.10 6.46
C GLY A 154 -10.93 -4.78 5.37
N ALA A 155 -9.76 -5.41 5.52
CA ALA A 155 -8.42 -4.94 5.14
C ALA A 155 -8.07 -4.92 3.63
N ASN A 156 -9.05 -4.99 2.74
CA ASN A 156 -8.87 -5.27 1.30
C ASN A 156 -8.81 -4.04 0.37
N GLY A 157 -8.66 -2.81 0.87
CA GLY A 157 -8.54 -1.65 -0.03
C GLY A 157 -8.36 -0.26 0.60
N GLU A 158 -8.30 0.74 -0.27
CA GLU A 158 -8.15 2.17 0.03
C GLU A 158 -9.46 2.75 0.63
N GLY A 159 -9.71 2.46 1.90
CA GLY A 159 -10.88 2.93 2.64
C GLY A 159 -11.31 1.89 3.68
N VAL A 160 -11.24 2.23 4.97
CA VAL A 160 -11.14 1.20 6.00
C VAL A 160 -12.16 1.38 7.11
N TRP A 161 -13.27 0.67 6.99
CA TRP A 161 -14.27 0.58 8.04
C TRP A 161 -13.93 -0.56 9.00
N GLY A 162 -12.77 -0.53 9.66
CA GLY A 162 -12.39 -1.63 10.57
C GLY A 162 -10.90 -1.89 10.67
N VAL A 163 -10.07 -1.11 9.96
CA VAL A 163 -8.62 -1.24 10.15
C VAL A 163 -8.22 -0.62 11.48
N ASP A 164 -7.63 -1.46 12.32
CA ASP A 164 -7.07 -1.08 13.60
C ASP A 164 -5.70 -0.44 13.42
N ILE A 165 -4.86 -1.02 12.55
CA ILE A 165 -3.51 -0.53 12.25
C ILE A 165 -3.25 -0.62 10.76
N PHE A 166 -2.70 0.45 10.21
CA PHE A 166 -2.18 0.55 8.84
C PHE A 166 -0.66 0.63 8.88
N PHE A 167 0.04 -0.37 8.37
CA PHE A 167 1.49 -0.36 8.19
C PHE A 167 1.82 0.00 6.75
N ALA A 168 2.85 0.82 6.55
CA ALA A 168 3.29 1.24 5.24
C ALA A 168 4.82 1.21 5.11
N VAL A 169 5.26 0.83 3.92
CA VAL A 169 6.63 0.92 3.44
C VAL A 169 6.62 1.70 2.13
N GLY A 170 7.11 2.93 2.17
CA GLY A 170 7.26 3.80 1.00
C GLY A 170 8.67 3.71 0.43
N PHE A 171 8.77 3.56 -0.88
CA PHE A 171 10.01 3.61 -1.65
C PHE A 171 9.96 4.83 -2.57
N THR A 172 10.70 5.90 -2.23
CA THR A 172 10.98 6.95 -3.20
C THR A 172 12.32 6.63 -3.85
N TYR A 173 12.33 6.34 -5.15
CA TYR A 173 13.51 5.83 -5.83
C TYR A 173 14.66 6.84 -5.77
N GLY A 174 15.85 6.37 -5.38
CA GLY A 174 17.03 7.21 -5.15
C GLY A 174 17.03 7.91 -3.80
N GLN A 175 16.03 7.65 -2.94
CA GLN A 175 15.96 8.09 -1.55
C GLN A 175 15.81 6.88 -0.63
N HIS A 176 15.90 7.08 0.68
CA HIS A 176 15.69 5.99 1.64
C HIS A 176 14.21 5.65 1.77
N SER A 177 13.94 4.40 2.14
CA SER A 177 12.57 3.94 2.39
C SER A 177 11.98 4.57 3.65
N MET A 178 10.70 4.93 3.58
CA MET A 178 9.93 5.36 4.73
C MET A 178 9.13 4.19 5.28
N VAL A 179 9.28 3.90 6.58
CA VAL A 179 8.59 2.80 7.24
C VAL A 179 7.79 3.35 8.40
N TYR A 180 6.48 3.17 8.40
CA TYR A 180 5.62 3.67 9.47
C TYR A 180 4.37 2.82 9.66
N ALA A 181 3.71 3.04 10.80
CA ALA A 181 2.42 2.49 11.13
C ALA A 181 1.53 3.62 11.66
N ASN A 182 0.28 3.64 11.23
CA ASN A 182 -0.75 4.61 11.61
C ASN A 182 -1.94 3.89 12.23
N TRP A 183 -2.61 4.53 13.18
CA TRP A 183 -3.86 4.02 13.77
C TRP A 183 -4.68 5.17 14.35
N ASP A 184 -5.86 4.86 14.89
CA ASP A 184 -6.84 5.82 15.40
C ASP A 184 -7.33 6.76 14.28
N PHE A 185 -8.05 6.15 13.32
CA PHE A 185 -8.58 6.80 12.11
C PHE A 185 -9.94 7.44 12.38
N SER A 186 -9.94 8.71 12.78
CA SER A 186 -11.13 9.43 13.28
C SER A 186 -12.32 9.51 12.29
N ASN A 187 -12.08 9.34 11.00
CA ASN A 187 -13.07 9.43 9.94
C ASN A 187 -13.05 8.23 8.97
N HIS A 188 -12.42 7.12 9.38
CA HIS A 188 -12.28 5.89 8.57
C HIS A 188 -11.45 6.06 7.29
N ASP A 189 -10.54 7.03 7.28
CA ASP A 189 -9.55 7.25 6.22
C ASP A 189 -8.15 6.95 6.78
N VAL A 190 -7.43 6.01 6.16
CA VAL A 190 -6.05 5.63 6.57
C VAL A 190 -5.08 6.81 6.53
N HIS A 191 -5.36 7.81 5.71
CA HIS A 191 -4.55 9.02 5.56
C HIS A 191 -4.79 10.03 6.69
N LEU A 192 -5.87 9.85 7.47
CA LEU A 192 -6.27 10.75 8.56
C LEU A 192 -6.26 10.02 9.89
N HIS A 193 -5.05 9.94 10.46
CA HIS A 193 -4.74 9.20 11.68
C HIS A 193 -4.34 10.14 12.83
N ASN A 194 -4.62 9.72 14.07
CA ASN A 194 -4.23 10.47 15.27
C ASN A 194 -2.92 9.94 15.90
N GLN A 195 -2.48 8.76 15.49
CA GLN A 195 -1.29 8.10 16.03
C GLN A 195 -0.38 7.61 14.90
N GLN A 196 0.92 7.59 15.18
CA GLN A 196 1.94 7.13 14.25
C GLN A 196 3.13 6.53 15.01
N LEU A 197 3.71 5.47 14.44
CA LEU A 197 4.95 4.85 14.87
C LEU A 197 5.87 4.69 13.67
N TYR A 198 7.14 5.08 13.81
CA TYR A 198 8.16 4.75 12.80
C TYR A 198 8.62 3.30 12.98
N GLY A 199 8.69 2.59 11.86
CA GLY A 199 9.38 1.31 11.77
C GLY A 199 10.80 1.50 11.26
N GLU A 200 11.55 0.41 11.25
CA GLU A 200 12.91 0.38 10.74
C GLU A 200 13.01 -0.60 9.57
N ALA A 201 13.64 -0.18 8.49
CA ALA A 201 14.00 -1.05 7.38
C ALA A 201 15.30 -1.81 7.71
N GLY A 202 15.29 -3.11 7.47
CA GLY A 202 16.42 -4.03 7.65
C GLY A 202 17.05 -4.41 6.33
N LEU A 203 17.15 -5.73 6.08
CA LEU A 203 17.64 -6.27 4.81
C LEU A 203 16.63 -6.04 3.68
N GLY A 204 17.12 -5.86 2.45
CA GLY A 204 16.29 -5.65 1.25
C GLY A 204 16.09 -4.18 0.89
N GLY A 205 14.94 -3.86 0.30
CA GLY A 205 14.56 -2.53 -0.19
C GLY A 205 14.99 -2.28 -1.64
N GLN A 206 15.25 -1.02 -1.98
CA GLN A 206 15.67 -0.65 -3.34
C GLN A 206 16.91 -1.44 -3.79
N GLY A 207 16.83 -2.05 -4.98
CA GLY A 207 17.84 -2.97 -5.52
C GLY A 207 17.63 -4.43 -5.18
N TYR A 208 16.60 -4.77 -4.39
CA TYR A 208 16.22 -6.14 -4.04
C TYR A 208 14.77 -6.41 -4.47
N ASP A 209 14.43 -7.69 -4.56
CA ASP A 209 13.07 -8.21 -4.80
C ASP A 209 12.26 -8.39 -3.50
N HIS A 210 12.76 -7.85 -2.39
CA HIS A 210 12.10 -7.95 -1.09
C HIS A 210 12.50 -6.79 -0.18
N VAL A 211 11.70 -6.55 0.84
CA VAL A 211 12.05 -5.68 1.97
C VAL A 211 11.73 -6.39 3.28
N VAL A 212 12.58 -6.20 4.29
CA VAL A 212 12.29 -6.61 5.66
C VAL A 212 12.20 -5.38 6.55
N VAL A 213 11.14 -5.28 7.32
CA VAL A 213 10.89 -4.18 8.25
C VAL A 213 10.57 -4.70 9.64
N ARG A 214 10.78 -3.87 10.66
CA ARG A 214 10.35 -4.16 12.04
C ARG A 214 9.68 -2.98 12.71
N TYR A 215 8.78 -3.30 13.64
CA TYR A 215 8.02 -2.34 14.45
C TYR A 215 8.05 -2.75 15.92
N LYS A 216 8.24 -1.79 16.82
CA LYS A 216 8.21 -2.04 18.26
C LYS A 216 6.77 -2.19 18.75
N ILE A 217 6.39 -3.39 19.16
CA ILE A 217 5.01 -3.73 19.53
C ILE A 217 4.51 -2.87 20.70
N SER A 218 5.37 -2.51 21.64
CA SER A 218 5.00 -1.64 22.75
C SER A 218 4.51 -0.26 22.31
N GLY A 219 4.90 0.20 21.11
CA GLY A 219 4.44 1.47 20.52
C GLY A 219 3.04 1.37 19.89
N LEU A 220 2.61 0.18 19.48
CA LEU A 220 1.29 -0.06 18.88
C LEU A 220 0.18 -0.20 19.95
N GLY A 221 0.56 -0.48 21.20
CA GLY A 221 -0.38 -0.54 22.33
C GLY A 221 -1.40 -1.67 22.19
N SER A 222 -2.64 -1.42 22.64
CA SER A 222 -3.73 -2.41 22.60
C SER A 222 -4.28 -2.67 21.20
N TYR A 223 -3.88 -1.89 20.19
CA TYR A 223 -4.31 -2.07 18.80
C TYR A 223 -3.60 -3.25 18.11
N PHE A 224 -2.53 -3.79 18.70
CA PHE A 224 -1.86 -4.99 18.22
C PHE A 224 -2.14 -6.18 19.16
N PRO A 225 -3.22 -6.95 18.95
CA PRO A 225 -3.73 -7.90 19.93
C PRO A 225 -2.99 -9.25 19.91
N LEU A 226 -1.87 -9.34 20.62
CA LEU A 226 -1.11 -10.60 20.77
C LEU A 226 -2.01 -11.78 21.17
N GLY A 227 -1.76 -12.96 20.58
CA GLY A 227 -2.54 -14.18 20.82
C GLY A 227 -3.91 -14.22 20.15
N THR A 228 -4.27 -13.20 19.36
CA THR A 228 -5.58 -13.08 18.71
C THR A 228 -5.46 -13.39 17.21
N THR A 229 -6.48 -14.03 16.65
CA THR A 229 -6.63 -14.15 15.20
C THR A 229 -7.21 -12.85 14.65
N ILE A 230 -6.50 -12.27 13.69
CA ILE A 230 -6.87 -11.07 12.96
C ILE A 230 -7.11 -11.39 11.48
N GLU A 231 -7.82 -10.52 10.79
CA GLU A 231 -7.73 -10.39 9.34
C GLU A 231 -6.57 -9.43 9.01
N PHE A 232 -5.82 -9.79 7.99
CA PHE A 232 -4.75 -8.99 7.44
C PHE A 232 -4.94 -8.94 5.91
N GLY A 233 -4.96 -7.73 5.35
CA GLY A 233 -5.00 -7.47 3.92
C GLY A 233 -3.92 -6.49 3.53
N SER A 234 -3.58 -6.43 2.25
CA SER A 234 -2.42 -5.69 1.78
C SER A 234 -2.62 -5.19 0.36
N TRP A 235 -1.85 -4.19 -0.04
CA TRP A 235 -1.69 -3.82 -1.44
C TRP A 235 -0.34 -3.14 -1.65
N SER A 236 0.19 -3.27 -2.86
CA SER A 236 1.30 -2.44 -3.32
C SER A 236 0.86 -1.62 -4.52
N GLU A 237 1.43 -0.42 -4.63
CA GLU A 237 1.08 0.52 -5.68
C GLU A 237 2.28 1.36 -6.09
N ALA A 238 2.27 1.88 -7.32
CA ALA A 238 3.27 2.82 -7.78
C ALA A 238 2.61 4.03 -8.44
N GLU A 239 3.17 5.22 -8.22
CA GLU A 239 2.71 6.44 -8.87
C GLU A 239 3.62 6.76 -10.08
N SER A 240 3.00 7.33 -11.11
CA SER A 240 3.73 7.87 -12.26
C SER A 240 3.45 9.35 -12.47
N TYR A 241 4.43 10.03 -13.06
CA TYR A 241 4.50 11.47 -13.18
C TYR A 241 4.82 11.88 -14.62
N ASN A 242 4.34 13.06 -15.02
CA ASN A 242 4.76 13.70 -16.27
C ASN A 242 6.18 14.27 -16.13
N ASP A 243 6.81 14.68 -17.25
CA ASP A 243 8.16 15.28 -17.26
C ASP A 243 8.28 16.58 -16.45
N ASP A 244 7.16 17.28 -16.25
CA ASP A 244 7.10 18.48 -15.43
C ASP A 244 6.94 18.20 -13.92
N GLY A 245 6.92 16.92 -13.54
CA GLY A 245 6.76 16.46 -12.16
C GLY A 245 5.32 16.45 -11.65
N SER A 246 4.33 16.76 -12.50
CA SER A 246 2.91 16.62 -12.12
C SER A 246 2.50 15.14 -12.08
N LEU A 247 1.71 14.75 -11.07
CA LEU A 247 1.16 13.40 -10.96
C LEU A 247 0.33 13.08 -12.21
N LYS A 248 0.64 11.94 -12.83
CA LYS A 248 -0.06 11.43 -14.02
C LYS A 248 -1.04 10.32 -13.63
N TYR A 249 -0.55 9.30 -12.92
CA TYR A 249 -1.37 8.22 -12.36
C TYR A 249 -0.95 7.98 -10.90
N HIS A 250 -1.91 7.98 -9.99
CA HIS A 250 -1.77 7.63 -8.58
C HIS A 250 -1.56 6.12 -8.40
N HIS A 251 -2.30 5.27 -9.12
CA HIS A 251 -1.99 3.83 -9.17
C HIS A 251 -1.59 3.41 -10.59
N PHE A 252 -0.43 3.89 -11.05
CA PHE A 252 0.15 3.45 -12.31
C PHE A 252 0.25 1.91 -12.40
N ALA A 253 0.62 1.29 -11.28
CA ALA A 253 0.48 -0.14 -11.04
C ALA A 253 -0.16 -0.33 -9.65
N PHE A 254 -0.98 -1.36 -9.51
CA PHE A 254 -1.70 -1.67 -8.28
C PHE A 254 -1.90 -3.18 -8.16
N ASP A 255 -1.52 -3.71 -7.01
CA ASP A 255 -1.56 -5.13 -6.70
C ASP A 255 -2.20 -5.35 -5.33
N PRO A 256 -3.49 -5.73 -5.27
CA PRO A 256 -4.15 -6.06 -4.01
C PRO A 256 -3.81 -7.48 -3.58
N PHE A 257 -3.31 -7.65 -2.37
CA PHE A 257 -3.12 -8.95 -1.76
C PHE A 257 -4.44 -9.43 -1.14
N THR A 258 -4.91 -10.61 -1.53
CA THR A 258 -6.12 -11.21 -0.96
C THR A 258 -6.02 -11.31 0.56
N ALA A 259 -6.97 -10.72 1.31
CA ALA A 259 -6.93 -10.82 2.78
C ALA A 259 -6.89 -12.26 3.28
N VAL A 260 -6.07 -12.45 4.30
CA VAL A 260 -5.84 -13.71 4.99
C VAL A 260 -6.06 -13.54 6.48
N THR A 261 -6.09 -14.65 7.21
CA THR A 261 -6.13 -14.64 8.67
C THR A 261 -4.78 -15.00 9.25
N TRP A 262 -4.39 -14.31 10.31
CA TRP A 262 -3.16 -14.58 11.04
C TRP A 262 -3.44 -14.61 12.54
N THR A 263 -2.98 -15.67 13.22
CA THR A 263 -2.97 -15.71 14.69
C THR A 263 -1.66 -15.12 15.18
N ILE A 264 -1.73 -13.90 15.72
CA ILE A 264 -0.55 -13.22 16.25
C ILE A 264 0.02 -14.04 17.42
N PRO A 265 1.32 -14.39 17.44
CA PRO A 265 1.90 -15.16 18.54
C PRO A 265 1.70 -14.48 19.91
N SER A 266 1.24 -15.25 20.90
CA SER A 266 1.28 -14.83 22.30
C SER A 266 2.69 -15.08 22.83
N GLN A 267 3.49 -14.02 23.02
CA GLN A 267 4.83 -14.14 23.58
C GLN A 267 4.85 -14.87 24.94
#